data_AF-K3X142-F1
#
_entry.id   AF-K3X142-F1
#
_cell.length_a   1.000
_cell.length_b   1.000
_cell.length_c   1.000
_cell.angle_alpha   90.00
_cell.angle_beta   90.00
_cell.angle_gamma   90.00
#
_symmetry.space_group_name_H-M   'P 1'
#
loop_
_entity.id
_entity.type
_entity.pdbx_description
1 polymer ?
#
loop_
_entity_poly.entity_id
_entity_poly.type
_entity_poly.pdbx_seq_one_letter_code
_entity_poly.pdbx_strand_id
1 'polypeptide(L)'
;MGYMLSNGCSGVYFNDSTKAIASPDDQFFEYLERTSDAANAAEHRVRYAVGKHDPSLAKKVTLLKHFKSYLVDGRAESEEAELLEAQLAQLPQSRTDRVDAQMEFVKKWVKTRHAVLFCLSNDTFQINFFDSSKLVISQEGRVVTYLDKDGELAVFASALVILKNERPDLLKRLRYSKDMLQQMVKVYATDRE
;
A
#
# COMPACT_ATOMS: atom_id res chain seq x y z
N MET A 1 5.47 -8.79 -6.56
CA MET A 1 4.33 -8.72 -5.62
C MET A 1 3.24 -7.91 -6.28
N GLY A 2 2.08 -8.53 -6.59
CA GLY A 2 0.91 -7.84 -7.12
C GLY A 2 -0.01 -7.38 -5.99
N TYR A 3 -0.63 -6.21 -6.13
CA TYR A 3 -1.52 -5.61 -5.13
C TYR A 3 -2.66 -4.82 -5.78
N MET A 4 -3.73 -4.59 -5.02
CA MET A 4 -4.85 -3.73 -5.41
C MET A 4 -5.07 -2.69 -4.31
N LEU A 5 -5.29 -1.44 -4.71
CA LEU A 5 -5.60 -0.33 -3.81
C LEU A 5 -7.11 -0.19 -3.63
N SER A 6 -7.52 0.47 -2.54
CA SER A 6 -8.95 0.68 -2.22
C SER A 6 -9.69 1.52 -3.27
N ASN A 7 -8.98 2.33 -4.05
CA ASN A 7 -9.53 3.10 -5.17
C ASN A 7 -9.66 2.28 -6.49
N GLY A 8 -9.37 0.98 -6.45
CA GLY A 8 -9.46 0.08 -7.61
C GLY A 8 -8.21 0.05 -8.50
N CYS A 9 -7.21 0.90 -8.25
CA CYS A 9 -5.94 0.83 -8.98
C CYS A 9 -5.23 -0.49 -8.63
N SER A 10 -4.63 -1.15 -9.63
CA SER A 10 -3.95 -2.43 -9.46
C SER A 10 -2.49 -2.30 -9.86
N GLY A 11 -1.56 -2.75 -9.01
CA GLY A 11 -0.14 -2.54 -9.23
C GLY A 11 0.72 -3.77 -8.99
N VAL A 12 1.95 -3.70 -9.49
CA VAL A 12 2.97 -4.73 -9.33
C VAL A 12 4.28 -4.08 -8.92
N TYR A 13 4.84 -4.55 -7.82
CA TYR A 13 6.24 -4.34 -7.47
C TYR A 13 7.06 -5.51 -8.05
N PHE A 14 7.92 -5.24 -9.03
CA PHE A 14 8.76 -6.25 -9.68
C PHE A 14 10.03 -6.54 -8.87
N ASN A 15 10.65 -7.70 -9.13
CA ASN A 15 11.85 -8.12 -8.40
C ASN A 15 13.09 -7.25 -8.71
N ASP A 16 13.10 -6.58 -9.86
CA ASP A 16 14.11 -5.60 -10.25
C ASP A 16 13.85 -4.20 -9.65
N SER A 17 12.95 -4.10 -8.66
CA SER A 17 12.54 -2.85 -7.99
C SER A 17 11.80 -1.82 -8.86
N THR A 18 11.54 -2.14 -10.12
CA THR A 18 10.63 -1.37 -10.97
C THR A 18 9.17 -1.63 -10.55
N LYS A 19 8.26 -0.75 -10.96
CA LYS A 19 6.86 -0.82 -10.54
C LYS A 19 5.94 -0.50 -11.70
N ALA A 20 4.74 -1.06 -11.68
CA ALA A 20 3.67 -0.65 -12.56
C ALA A 20 2.37 -0.49 -11.77
N ILE A 21 1.54 0.47 -12.16
CA ILE A 21 0.23 0.72 -11.56
C ILE A 21 -0.77 1.03 -12.69
N ALA A 22 -1.83 0.24 -12.77
CA ALA A 22 -2.91 0.39 -13.74
C ALA A 22 -4.07 1.19 -13.12
N SER A 23 -4.68 2.03 -13.94
CA SER A 23 -5.89 2.74 -13.59
C SER A 23 -7.05 1.75 -13.37
N PRO A 24 -8.07 2.11 -12.57
CA PRO A 24 -9.18 1.21 -12.27
C PRO A 24 -9.95 0.77 -13.53
N ASP A 25 -10.06 1.70 -14.49
CA ASP A 25 -10.78 1.58 -15.76
C ASP A 25 -9.98 0.91 -16.89
N ASP A 26 -8.75 0.45 -16.64
CA ASP A 26 -7.84 -0.11 -17.64
C ASP A 26 -7.58 0.79 -18.86
N GLN A 27 -7.68 2.11 -18.71
CA GLN A 27 -7.36 3.02 -19.81
C GLN A 27 -5.86 3.28 -19.93
N PHE A 28 -5.17 3.41 -18.79
CA PHE A 28 -3.75 3.71 -18.76
C PHE A 28 -3.04 2.97 -17.62
N PHE A 29 -1.73 2.85 -17.75
CA PHE A 29 -0.87 2.43 -16.66
C PHE A 29 0.35 3.33 -16.57
N GLU A 30 0.92 3.41 -15.39
CA GLU A 30 2.18 4.10 -15.15
C GLU A 30 3.25 3.08 -14.80
N TYR A 31 4.41 3.24 -15.40
CA TYR A 31 5.61 2.46 -15.12
C TYR A 31 6.63 3.36 -14.43
N LEU A 32 7.27 2.81 -13.39
CA LEU A 32 8.24 3.51 -12.57
C LEU A 32 9.54 2.72 -12.51
N GLU A 33 10.63 3.41 -12.80
CA GLU A 33 11.99 2.87 -12.73
C GLU A 33 12.90 3.82 -11.95
N ARG A 34 13.90 3.27 -11.26
CA ARG A 34 14.91 4.11 -10.60
C ARG A 34 15.89 4.60 -11.63
N THR A 35 16.09 5.92 -11.64
CA THR A 35 17.10 6.57 -12.51
C THR A 35 18.52 6.32 -12.02
N SER A 36 18.71 5.97 -10.74
CA SER A 36 20.00 5.54 -10.17
C SER A 36 19.80 4.71 -8.89
N ASP A 37 20.85 4.01 -8.46
CA ASP A 37 20.87 3.23 -7.21
C ASP A 37 20.91 4.10 -5.94
N ALA A 38 20.99 5.42 -6.08
CA ALA A 38 20.96 6.33 -4.94
C ALA A 38 19.61 6.23 -4.21
N ALA A 39 19.65 6.19 -2.87
CA ALA A 39 18.47 5.98 -2.02
C ALA A 39 17.35 7.03 -2.19
N ASN A 40 17.67 8.20 -2.75
CA ASN A 40 16.73 9.29 -3.03
C ASN A 40 16.64 9.63 -4.53
N ALA A 41 17.08 8.72 -5.41
CA ALA A 41 16.95 8.93 -6.84
C ALA A 41 15.49 9.15 -7.20
N ALA A 42 15.21 10.19 -7.98
CA ALA A 42 13.89 10.39 -8.52
C ALA A 42 13.51 9.15 -9.36
N GLU A 43 12.36 8.56 -9.07
CA GLU A 43 11.82 7.50 -9.92
C GLU A 43 11.34 8.16 -11.22
N HIS A 44 11.88 7.70 -12.34
CA HIS A 44 11.38 8.09 -13.64
C HIS A 44 10.02 7.41 -13.83
N ARG A 45 8.97 8.22 -13.99
CA ARG A 45 7.59 7.77 -14.16
C ARG A 45 7.14 8.08 -15.59
N VAL A 46 6.67 7.04 -16.28
CA VAL A 46 6.10 7.16 -17.63
C VAL A 46 4.69 6.61 -17.64
N ARG A 47 3.75 7.35 -18.22
CA ARG A 47 2.36 6.92 -18.42
C ARG A 47 2.19 6.39 -19.84
N TYR A 48 1.56 5.22 -19.95
CA TYR A 48 1.24 4.54 -21.20
C TYR A 48 -0.27 4.31 -21.30
N ALA A 49 -0.82 4.51 -22.50
CA ALA A 49 -2.18 4.05 -22.80
C ALA A 49 -2.17 2.53 -22.98
N VAL A 50 -3.27 1.85 -22.64
CA VAL A 50 -3.36 0.40 -22.83
C VAL A 50 -3.17 0.03 -24.30
N GLY A 51 -2.33 -0.99 -24.53
CA GLY A 51 -1.94 -1.42 -25.87
C GLY A 51 -0.86 -0.56 -26.55
N LYS A 52 -0.50 0.61 -26.01
CA LYS A 52 0.56 1.49 -26.53
C LYS A 52 1.70 1.61 -25.52
N HIS A 53 2.64 0.67 -25.59
CA HIS A 53 3.83 0.64 -24.73
C HIS A 53 5.03 0.11 -25.51
N ASP A 54 6.22 0.35 -24.96
CA ASP A 54 7.46 -0.18 -25.52
C ASP A 54 7.44 -1.73 -25.49
N PRO A 55 7.87 -2.41 -26.57
CA PRO A 55 7.97 -3.87 -26.61
C PRO A 55 8.74 -4.49 -25.44
N SER A 56 9.73 -3.79 -24.88
CA SER A 56 10.49 -4.22 -23.70
C SER A 56 9.63 -4.40 -22.44
N LEU A 57 8.52 -3.66 -22.33
CA LEU A 57 7.58 -3.73 -21.22
C LEU A 57 6.51 -4.82 -21.37
N ALA A 58 6.41 -5.47 -22.52
CA ALA A 58 5.33 -6.42 -22.82
C ALA A 58 5.16 -7.51 -21.75
N LYS A 59 6.28 -8.10 -21.28
CA LYS A 59 6.25 -9.12 -20.21
C LYS A 59 5.71 -8.57 -18.89
N LYS A 60 6.11 -7.35 -18.52
CA LYS A 60 5.69 -6.68 -17.28
C LYS A 60 4.21 -6.30 -17.34
N VAL A 61 3.75 -5.82 -18.49
CA VAL A 61 2.33 -5.49 -18.73
C VAL A 61 1.46 -6.74 -18.70
N THR A 62 1.91 -7.86 -19.28
CA THR A 62 1.18 -9.13 -19.19
C THR A 62 1.07 -9.60 -17.73
N LEU A 63 2.14 -9.50 -16.95
CA LEU A 63 2.13 -9.87 -15.54
C LEU A 63 1.20 -8.97 -14.71
N LEU A 64 1.19 -7.67 -15.00
CA LEU A 64 0.26 -6.70 -14.38
C LEU A 64 -1.20 -7.09 -14.64
N LYS A 65 -1.55 -7.42 -15.89
CA LYS A 65 -2.91 -7.87 -16.24
C LYS A 65 -3.29 -9.16 -15.53
N HIS A 66 -2.37 -10.12 -15.48
CA HIS A 66 -2.59 -11.40 -14.81
C HIS A 66 -2.85 -11.20 -13.31
N PHE A 67 -2.03 -10.39 -12.62
CA PHE A 67 -2.24 -10.09 -11.21
C PHE A 67 -3.54 -9.30 -10.98
N LYS A 68 -3.90 -8.36 -11.87
CA LYS A 68 -5.17 -7.64 -11.76
C LYS A 68 -6.35 -8.62 -11.79
N SER A 69 -6.43 -9.51 -12.78
CA SER A 69 -7.52 -10.50 -12.88
C SER A 69 -7.61 -11.32 -11.61
N TYR A 70 -6.49 -11.92 -11.19
CA TYR A 70 -6.44 -12.75 -9.98
C TYR A 70 -6.90 -12.02 -8.71
N LEU A 71 -6.53 -10.74 -8.55
CA LEU A 71 -6.93 -9.94 -7.40
C LEU A 71 -8.39 -9.49 -7.45
N VAL A 72 -8.93 -9.23 -8.64
CA VAL A 72 -10.37 -8.92 -8.82
C VAL A 72 -11.20 -10.15 -8.46
N ASP A 73 -10.84 -11.31 -8.99
CA ASP A 73 -11.56 -12.56 -8.75
C ASP A 73 -11.53 -12.91 -7.25
N GLY A 74 -10.34 -12.88 -6.63
CA GLY A 74 -10.20 -13.16 -5.19
C GLY A 74 -10.88 -12.12 -4.29
N ARG A 75 -11.05 -10.88 -4.75
CA ARG A 75 -11.79 -9.85 -4.01
C ARG A 75 -13.30 -10.08 -4.10
N ALA A 76 -13.81 -10.44 -5.28
CA ALA A 76 -15.23 -10.72 -5.50
C ALA A 76 -15.73 -11.94 -4.71
N GLU A 77 -14.86 -12.92 -4.46
CA GLU A 77 -15.19 -14.13 -3.70
C GLU A 77 -14.98 -14.00 -2.18
N SER A 78 -14.49 -12.85 -1.70
CA SER A 78 -14.09 -12.66 -0.29
C SER A 78 -15.17 -11.94 0.53
N GLU A 79 -15.82 -12.67 1.43
CA GLU A 79 -16.73 -12.09 2.43
C GLU A 79 -16.01 -11.06 3.32
N GLU A 80 -14.74 -11.30 3.66
CA GLU A 80 -13.92 -10.34 4.43
C GLU A 80 -13.74 -9.02 3.67
N ALA A 81 -13.53 -9.07 2.35
CA ALA A 81 -13.41 -7.87 1.52
C ALA A 81 -14.73 -7.11 1.45
N GLU A 82 -15.86 -7.80 1.28
CA GLU A 82 -17.19 -7.19 1.26
C GLU A 82 -17.50 -6.46 2.57
N LEU A 83 -17.27 -7.11 3.72
CA LEU A 83 -17.47 -6.51 5.04
C LEU A 83 -16.56 -5.30 5.27
N LEU A 84 -15.30 -5.39 4.87
CA LEU A 84 -14.36 -4.28 4.97
C LEU A 84 -14.80 -3.08 4.12
N GLU A 85 -15.27 -3.31 2.90
CA GLU A 85 -15.79 -2.26 2.02
C GLU A 85 -17.03 -1.59 2.58
N ALA A 86 -17.95 -2.35 3.15
CA ALA A 86 -19.14 -1.81 3.81
C ALA A 86 -18.78 -0.89 4.99
N GLN A 87 -17.75 -1.23 5.76
CA GLN A 87 -17.26 -0.38 6.86
C GLN A 87 -16.51 0.85 6.34
N LEU A 88 -15.67 0.70 5.31
CA LEU A 88 -14.96 1.81 4.67
C LEU A 88 -15.92 2.83 4.05
N ALA A 89 -17.05 2.39 3.51
CA ALA A 89 -18.09 3.26 2.94
C ALA A 89 -18.76 4.16 3.98
N GLN A 90 -18.75 3.77 5.26
CA GLN A 90 -19.31 4.54 6.37
C GLN A 90 -18.33 5.59 6.92
N LEU A 91 -17.04 5.47 6.61
CA LEU A 91 -16.05 6.44 7.05
C LEU A 91 -16.14 7.75 6.24
N PRO A 92 -15.81 8.91 6.85
CA PRO A 92 -15.75 10.17 6.13
C PRO A 92 -14.73 10.08 4.98
N GLN A 93 -15.21 10.04 3.74
CA GLN A 93 -14.33 10.03 2.58
C GLN A 93 -13.66 11.40 2.44
N SER A 94 -12.35 11.48 2.72
CA SER A 94 -11.54 12.59 2.25
C SER A 94 -11.28 12.37 0.76
N ARG A 95 -12.27 12.72 -0.07
CA ARG A 95 -12.07 12.75 -1.52
C ARG A 95 -11.15 13.91 -1.83
N THR A 96 -9.86 13.65 -1.93
CA THR A 96 -9.03 14.46 -2.81
C THR A 96 -9.35 14.01 -4.22
N ASP A 97 -10.43 14.54 -4.79
CA ASP A 97 -10.76 14.44 -6.22
C ASP A 97 -9.73 15.25 -7.01
N ARG A 98 -8.47 14.80 -6.99
CA ARG A 98 -7.44 15.30 -7.87
C ARG A 98 -7.48 14.41 -9.10
N VAL A 99 -8.30 14.80 -10.07
CA VAL A 99 -8.42 14.15 -11.38
C VAL A 99 -7.06 14.06 -12.10
N ASP A 100 -6.10 14.93 -11.72
CA ASP A 100 -4.72 14.96 -12.20
C ASP A 100 -3.67 14.41 -11.21
N ALA A 101 -4.08 13.81 -10.08
CA ALA A 101 -3.12 13.22 -9.16
C ALA A 101 -2.49 11.95 -9.75
N GLN A 102 -1.16 11.92 -9.70
CA GLN A 102 -0.36 10.73 -9.97
C GLN A 102 -0.91 9.53 -9.18
N MET A 103 -1.02 8.36 -9.82
CA MET A 103 -1.53 7.17 -9.14
C MET A 103 -0.60 6.77 -8.00
N GLU A 104 -1.21 6.49 -6.84
CA GLU A 104 -0.50 5.98 -5.69
C GLU A 104 0.02 4.57 -5.96
N PHE A 105 1.18 4.24 -5.39
CA PHE A 105 1.82 2.95 -5.60
C PHE A 105 2.58 2.50 -4.36
N VAL A 106 2.89 1.21 -4.28
CA VAL A 106 3.72 0.66 -3.21
C VAL A 106 5.18 0.98 -3.49
N LYS A 107 5.74 1.95 -2.75
CA LYS A 107 7.17 2.31 -2.80
C LYS A 107 8.06 1.16 -2.36
N LYS A 108 7.65 0.44 -1.31
CA LYS A 108 8.37 -0.72 -0.74
C LYS A 108 7.41 -1.62 0.03
N TRP A 109 7.78 -2.88 0.16
CA TRP A 109 7.15 -3.82 1.07
C TRP A 109 8.19 -4.65 1.80
N VAL A 110 7.86 -5.11 3.00
CA VAL A 110 8.71 -5.97 3.84
C VAL A 110 7.84 -7.02 4.52
N LYS A 111 8.21 -8.29 4.38
CA LYS A 111 7.60 -9.38 5.15
C LYS A 111 8.47 -9.72 6.35
N THR A 112 7.84 -9.79 7.51
CA THR A 112 8.46 -10.24 8.76
C THR A 112 7.82 -11.55 9.22
N ARG A 113 8.23 -12.06 10.39
CA ARG A 113 7.62 -13.24 11.00
C ARG A 113 6.14 -13.04 11.36
N HIS A 114 5.70 -11.82 11.67
CA HIS A 114 4.37 -11.57 12.22
C HIS A 114 3.46 -10.70 11.33
N ALA A 115 4.02 -10.04 10.32
CA ALA A 115 3.28 -9.12 9.48
C ALA A 115 3.95 -8.86 8.14
N VAL A 116 3.18 -8.30 7.21
CA VAL A 116 3.66 -7.65 6.00
C VAL A 116 3.43 -6.15 6.12
N LEU A 117 4.48 -5.36 5.94
CA LEU A 117 4.45 -3.90 5.90
C LEU A 117 4.53 -3.44 4.45
N PHE A 118 3.69 -2.47 4.11
CA PHE A 118 3.65 -1.76 2.85
C PHE A 118 3.87 -0.27 3.10
N CYS A 119 4.77 0.32 2.34
CA CYS A 119 5.00 1.76 2.30
C CYS A 119 4.44 2.29 0.97
N LEU A 120 3.43 3.15 1.03
CA LEU A 120 2.82 3.74 -0.14
C LEU A 120 3.52 5.05 -0.52
N SER A 121 3.24 5.52 -1.73
CA SER A 121 3.88 6.72 -2.28
C SER A 121 3.45 8.03 -1.65
N ASN A 122 2.30 8.03 -0.99
CA ASN A 122 1.71 9.15 -0.26
C ASN A 122 2.09 9.14 1.24
N ASP A 123 3.16 8.43 1.59
CA ASP A 123 3.68 8.28 2.96
C ASP A 123 2.71 7.62 3.95
N THR A 124 1.75 6.85 3.41
CA THR A 124 0.93 5.91 4.18
C THR A 124 1.70 4.61 4.41
N PHE A 125 1.63 4.11 5.64
CA PHE A 125 2.13 2.79 6.02
C PHE A 125 0.96 1.87 6.32
N GLN A 126 0.93 0.70 5.68
CA GLN A 126 -0.05 -0.33 5.98
C GLN A 126 0.66 -1.58 6.48
N ILE A 127 0.21 -2.11 7.62
CA ILE A 127 0.72 -3.32 8.24
C ILE A 127 -0.41 -4.33 8.31
N ASN A 128 -0.26 -5.42 7.55
CA ASN A 128 -1.17 -6.56 7.60
C ASN A 128 -0.56 -7.63 8.48
N PHE A 129 -1.17 -7.89 9.63
CA PHE A 129 -0.70 -8.90 10.55
C PHE A 129 -1.26 -10.27 10.17
N PHE A 130 -0.53 -11.34 10.50
CA PHE A 130 -0.98 -12.72 10.18
C PHE A 130 -2.12 -13.22 11.08
N ASP A 131 -2.53 -12.44 12.07
CA ASP A 131 -3.72 -12.69 12.87
C ASP A 131 -4.93 -11.86 12.41
N SER A 132 -4.99 -11.60 11.10
CA SER A 132 -6.08 -10.92 10.36
C SER A 132 -6.28 -9.43 10.64
N SER A 133 -5.79 -8.91 11.76
CA SER A 133 -5.83 -7.47 12.04
C SER A 133 -4.95 -6.66 11.08
N LYS A 134 -5.34 -5.43 10.79
CA LYS A 134 -4.65 -4.53 9.86
C LYS A 134 -4.53 -3.14 10.46
N LEU A 135 -3.39 -2.50 10.24
CA LEU A 135 -3.10 -1.16 10.75
C LEU A 135 -2.65 -0.28 9.60
N VAL A 136 -3.33 0.85 9.41
CA VAL A 136 -2.93 1.89 8.47
C VAL A 136 -2.56 3.14 9.26
N ILE A 137 -1.37 3.66 9.00
CA ILE A 137 -0.83 4.89 9.59
C ILE A 137 -0.70 5.90 8.45
N SER A 138 -1.39 7.02 8.55
CA SER A 138 -1.45 8.05 7.50
C SER A 138 -1.30 9.45 8.10
N GLN A 139 -1.29 10.48 7.23
CA GLN A 139 -1.13 11.88 7.61
C GLN A 139 0.11 12.12 8.49
N GLU A 140 1.26 11.60 8.05
CA GLU A 140 2.54 11.70 8.77
C GLU A 140 2.51 11.08 10.18
N GLY A 141 1.68 10.05 10.37
CA GLY A 141 1.57 9.35 11.65
C GLY A 141 0.53 9.94 12.61
N ARG A 142 -0.25 10.93 12.17
CA ARG A 142 -1.30 11.56 12.99
C ARG A 142 -2.59 10.75 13.04
N VAL A 143 -2.89 10.00 11.99
CA VAL A 143 -4.12 9.21 11.88
C VAL A 143 -3.78 7.73 11.81
N VAL A 144 -4.55 6.94 12.57
CA VAL A 144 -4.44 5.50 12.63
C VAL A 144 -5.79 4.88 12.34
N THR A 145 -5.87 4.09 11.28
CA THR A 145 -7.03 3.24 10.99
C THR A 145 -6.67 1.82 11.37
N TYR A 146 -7.49 1.19 12.19
CA TYR A 146 -7.23 -0.16 12.71
C TYR A 146 -8.45 -1.04 12.46
N LEU A 147 -8.20 -2.14 11.76
CA LEU A 147 -9.10 -3.28 11.67
C LEU A 147 -8.62 -4.30 12.70
N ASP A 148 -9.41 -4.56 13.73
CA ASP A 148 -9.03 -5.54 14.74
C ASP A 148 -9.28 -6.99 14.29
N LYS A 149 -9.14 -7.93 15.23
CA LYS A 149 -9.26 -9.37 14.94
C LYS A 149 -10.70 -9.82 14.77
N ASP A 150 -11.63 -9.06 15.34
CA ASP A 150 -13.06 -9.34 15.30
C ASP A 150 -13.70 -8.75 14.05
N GLY A 151 -12.90 -8.03 13.23
CA GLY A 151 -13.32 -7.44 11.97
C GLY A 151 -13.84 -6.02 12.13
N GLU A 152 -13.69 -5.38 13.29
CA GLU A 152 -14.17 -4.04 13.54
C GLU A 152 -13.15 -2.99 13.10
N LEU A 153 -13.59 -2.05 12.25
CA LEU A 153 -12.78 -0.97 11.71
C LEU A 153 -13.03 0.32 12.47
N ALA A 154 -11.96 0.94 12.97
CA ALA A 154 -12.04 2.24 13.62
C ALA A 154 -10.88 3.16 13.25
N VAL A 155 -11.12 4.47 13.30
CA VAL A 155 -10.14 5.52 12.98
C VAL A 155 -9.89 6.37 14.22
N PHE A 156 -8.62 6.61 14.52
CA PHE A 156 -8.19 7.33 15.70
C PHE A 156 -7.12 8.37 15.37
N ALA A 157 -7.12 9.47 16.11
CA ALA A 157 -5.92 10.29 16.24
C ALA A 157 -4.87 9.51 17.04
N SER A 158 -3.67 9.36 16.49
CA SER A 158 -2.60 8.56 17.11
C SER A 158 -2.27 9.03 18.53
N ALA A 159 -2.25 10.35 18.74
CA ALA A 159 -2.02 10.96 20.05
C ALA A 159 -3.05 10.51 21.09
N LEU A 160 -4.33 10.42 20.73
CA LEU A 160 -5.38 9.99 21.66
C LEU A 160 -5.22 8.54 22.08
N VAL A 161 -4.87 7.66 21.13
CA VAL A 161 -4.62 6.24 21.42
C VAL A 161 -3.47 6.09 22.42
N ILE A 162 -2.38 6.83 22.19
CA ILE A 162 -1.17 6.75 23.02
C ILE A 162 -1.43 7.31 24.42
N LEU A 163 -2.15 8.42 24.53
CA LEU A 163 -2.38 9.11 25.80
C LEU A 163 -3.44 8.44 26.67
N LYS A 164 -4.55 7.98 26.07
CA LYS A 164 -5.66 7.39 26.82
C LYS A 164 -5.43 5.94 27.23
N ASN A 165 -4.64 5.20 26.45
CA ASN A 165 -4.34 3.78 26.70
C ASN A 165 -5.60 2.88 26.85
N GLU A 166 -6.73 3.26 26.24
CA GLU A 166 -8.00 2.51 26.27
C GLU A 166 -8.00 1.30 25.31
N ARG A 167 -7.06 1.27 24.34
CA ARG A 167 -6.90 0.21 23.33
C ARG A 167 -5.50 -0.42 23.42
N PRO A 168 -5.24 -1.30 24.40
CA PRO A 168 -3.92 -1.89 24.62
C PRO A 168 -3.47 -2.79 23.45
N ASP A 169 -4.43 -3.41 22.76
CA ASP A 169 -4.24 -4.17 21.53
C ASP A 169 -3.65 -3.31 20.41
N LEU A 170 -4.28 -2.16 20.12
CA LEU A 170 -3.81 -1.19 19.12
C LEU A 170 -2.46 -0.59 19.52
N LEU A 171 -2.27 -0.25 20.80
CA LEU A 171 -1.00 0.28 21.28
C LEU A 171 0.16 -0.71 21.06
N LYS A 172 -0.08 -2.01 21.25
CA LYS A 172 0.90 -3.06 20.94
C LYS A 172 1.23 -3.09 19.45
N ARG A 173 0.25 -2.94 18.56
CA ARG A 173 0.47 -2.84 17.10
C ARG A 173 1.29 -1.61 16.74
N LEU A 174 0.97 -0.45 17.31
CA LEU A 174 1.71 0.79 17.06
C LEU A 174 3.18 0.68 17.48
N ARG A 175 3.46 0.06 18.65
CA ARG A 175 4.83 -0.21 19.09
C ARG A 175 5.57 -1.12 18.13
N TYR A 176 4.94 -2.23 17.73
CA TYR A 176 5.53 -3.15 16.75
C TYR A 176 5.81 -2.47 15.40
N SER A 177 4.87 -1.66 14.90
CA SER A 177 5.05 -0.91 13.66
C SER A 177 6.17 0.12 13.75
N LYS A 178 6.31 0.81 14.89
CA LYS A 178 7.44 1.71 15.13
C LYS A 178 8.77 0.97 15.01
N ASP A 179 8.90 -0.20 15.65
CA ASP A 179 10.13 -0.98 15.63
C ASP A 179 10.46 -1.47 14.20
N MET A 180 9.46 -1.93 13.44
CA MET A 180 9.62 -2.30 12.03
C MET A 180 10.13 -1.12 11.18
N LEU A 181 9.52 0.06 11.33
CA LEU A 181 9.91 1.25 10.58
C LEU A 181 11.33 1.69 10.94
N GLN A 182 11.71 1.64 12.22
CA GLN A 182 13.07 1.94 12.66
C GLN A 182 14.10 0.96 12.09
N GLN A 183 13.79 -0.34 12.05
CA GLN A 183 14.66 -1.34 11.42
C GLN A 183 14.84 -1.06 9.93
N MET A 184 13.78 -0.67 9.22
CA MET A 184 13.89 -0.30 7.82
C MET A 184 14.87 0.85 7.62
N VAL A 185 14.75 1.93 8.40
CA VAL A 185 15.67 3.08 8.35
C VAL A 185 17.12 2.67 8.61
N LYS A 186 17.36 1.76 9.57
CA LYS A 186 18.71 1.27 9.87
C LYS A 186 19.31 0.46 8.72
N VAL A 187 18.55 -0.46 8.13
CA VAL A 187 19.01 -1.22 6.95
C VAL A 187 19.42 -0.27 5.82
N TYR A 188 18.67 0.81 5.60
CA TYR A 188 19.04 1.85 4.63
C TYR A 188 20.29 2.66 4.98
N ALA A 189 20.66 2.74 6.25
CA ALA A 189 21.88 3.41 6.67
C ALA A 189 23.10 2.49 6.50
N THR A 190 22.94 1.18 6.68
CA THR A 190 24.02 0.20 6.56
C THR A 190 24.37 -0.15 5.11
N ASP A 191 23.40 -0.11 4.17
CA ASP A 191 23.67 -0.25 2.73
C ASP A 191 24.43 0.97 2.12
N ARG A 192 24.84 1.94 2.94
CA ARG A 192 25.58 3.16 2.53
C ARG A 192 27.06 3.15 2.92
N GLU A 193 27.52 2.13 3.64
CA GLU A 193 28.93 1.94 4.04
C GLU A 193 29.57 0.82 3.22
#